data_AF-A0A6I9PM34-F1
#
_entry.id   AF-A0A6I9PM34-F1
#
_cell.length_a   1.000
_cell.length_b   1.000
_cell.length_c   1.000
_cell.angle_alpha   90.00
_cell.angle_beta   90.00
_cell.angle_gamma   90.00
#
_symmetry.space_group_name_H-M   'P 1'
#
loop_
_entity.id
_entity.type
_entity.pdbx_description
1 polymer ?
#
loop_
_entity_poly.entity_id
_entity_poly.type
_entity_poly.pdbx_seq_one_letter_code
_entity_poly.pdbx_strand_id
1 'polypeptide(L)'
;CCYVFVETEVAAPWTEETVRQCLFLYLSLLPLNHRLVHELASVYTEAIADIKRSVLRAIEQPIRGMGMNSPELLLLVENCPKGAETLVTRCLHILTDKVPPSPELVERVRDLYHKRVPDVRFLIPVINGLEKNEVIQALPKLIKLNPIVVKEVFNRLLGTQHSEGSSSVSPLTPGDLLIALHNIDSTKCDMKSIIKATNLCFGEKNVYTSEVLAVVMQQLMEQSPLPMLLMRTVIQSLTMYPRLGGFVMNILSRLIVKQVWKYPKVWEGFVKCCQRTKPQSYSVLLQLPAAPLSSVFERCPEMREPLLQHVLSFTPHQQAHIPASIMAVLEANKKPEPKPVEPVVVIEPVVEQEVTHKETHIIDKACTLSPP
;
A
#
# COMPACT_ATOMS: atom_id res chain seq x y z
N CYS A 1 57.53 -11.04 38.34
CA CYS A 1 58.49 -11.29 37.25
C CYS A 1 57.79 -12.08 36.15
N CYS A 2 57.96 -11.68 34.89
CA CYS A 2 57.75 -12.50 33.69
C CYS A 2 58.33 -11.70 32.51
N TYR A 3 59.64 -11.86 32.28
CA TYR A 3 60.32 -11.36 31.07
C TYR A 3 60.70 -12.60 30.26
N VAL A 4 60.65 -12.49 28.93
CA VAL A 4 60.96 -13.56 27.96
C VAL A 4 60.05 -14.80 28.05
N PHE A 5 58.99 -14.77 27.23
CA PHE A 5 58.85 -15.79 26.18
C PHE A 5 58.43 -15.07 24.90
N VAL A 6 59.18 -15.28 23.81
CA VAL A 6 58.84 -14.80 22.48
C VAL A 6 58.91 -15.99 21.54
N GLU A 7 57.84 -16.78 21.53
CA GLU A 7 57.49 -17.65 20.41
C GLU A 7 56.08 -17.31 19.96
N THR A 8 55.88 -17.20 18.66
CA THR A 8 54.64 -16.73 18.06
C THR A 8 53.64 -17.87 17.91
N GLU A 9 53.05 -18.32 19.02
CA GLU A 9 51.74 -18.97 18.94
C GLU A 9 50.74 -17.96 18.39
N VAL A 10 50.31 -18.17 17.13
CA VAL A 10 49.14 -17.50 16.59
C VAL A 10 47.93 -18.06 17.34
N ALA A 11 47.53 -17.36 18.41
CA ALA A 11 46.47 -17.78 19.31
C ALA A 11 45.25 -18.26 18.52
N ALA A 12 44.82 -19.49 18.78
CA ALA A 12 43.83 -20.18 17.96
C ALA A 12 42.56 -19.32 17.80
N PRO A 13 42.00 -19.18 16.58
CA PRO A 13 40.90 -18.28 16.32
C PRO A 13 39.69 -18.66 17.18
N TRP A 14 39.11 -17.67 17.86
CA TRP A 14 37.95 -17.83 18.74
C TRP A 14 36.81 -18.56 18.01
N THR A 15 36.48 -19.76 18.46
CA THR A 15 35.35 -20.52 17.95
C THR A 15 34.08 -20.15 18.73
N GLU A 16 32.90 -20.37 18.13
CA GLU A 16 31.64 -20.16 18.84
C GLU A 16 31.55 -21.02 20.12
N GLU A 17 32.20 -22.19 20.14
CA GLU A 17 32.34 -23.03 21.33
C GLU A 17 33.22 -22.38 22.41
N THR A 18 34.44 -21.92 22.11
CA THR A 18 35.30 -21.34 23.16
C THR A 18 34.70 -20.05 23.71
N VAL A 19 34.09 -19.22 22.85
CA VAL A 19 33.33 -18.03 23.28
C VAL A 19 32.16 -18.44 24.20
N ARG A 20 31.38 -19.46 23.83
CA ARG A 20 30.28 -19.97 24.66
C ARG A 20 30.76 -20.50 26.00
N GLN A 21 31.87 -21.24 26.04
CA GLN A 21 32.43 -21.80 27.27
C GLN A 21 32.92 -20.70 28.21
N CYS A 22 33.68 -19.71 27.71
CA CYS A 22 34.14 -18.57 28.52
C CYS A 22 32.97 -17.71 29.05
N LEU A 23 31.92 -17.49 28.24
CA LEU A 23 30.75 -16.73 28.66
C LEU A 23 29.80 -17.50 29.59
N PHE A 24 29.87 -18.84 29.65
CA PHE A 24 28.86 -19.66 30.33
C PHE A 24 28.66 -19.30 31.81
N LEU A 25 29.74 -19.21 32.57
CA LEU A 25 29.67 -18.85 33.99
C LEU A 25 29.16 -17.41 34.17
N TYR A 26 29.68 -16.47 33.37
CA TYR A 26 29.32 -15.06 33.43
C TYR A 26 27.82 -14.83 33.15
N LEU A 27 27.31 -15.45 32.09
CA LEU A 27 25.90 -15.39 31.71
C LEU A 27 24.99 -16.13 32.69
N SER A 28 25.50 -17.15 33.39
CA SER A 28 24.75 -17.84 34.47
C SER A 28 24.65 -17.00 35.75
N LEU A 29 25.60 -16.09 36.00
CA LEU A 29 25.59 -15.15 37.13
C LEU A 29 24.79 -13.88 36.85
N LEU A 30 24.57 -13.52 35.57
CA LEU A 30 23.86 -12.31 35.15
C LEU A 30 22.44 -12.15 35.77
N PRO A 31 21.62 -13.22 35.95
CA PRO A 31 20.32 -13.12 36.65
C PRO A 31 20.43 -13.04 38.18
N LEU A 32 21.61 -13.26 38.76
CA LEU A 32 21.86 -13.19 40.21
C LEU A 32 22.52 -11.86 40.61
N ASN A 33 23.32 -11.28 39.72
CA ASN A 33 23.91 -9.95 39.87
C ASN A 33 23.73 -9.14 38.58
N HIS A 34 22.65 -8.35 38.54
CA HIS A 34 22.27 -7.63 37.33
C HIS A 34 23.30 -6.58 36.87
N ARG A 35 24.20 -6.13 37.76
CA ARG A 35 25.22 -5.10 37.47
C ARG A 35 26.23 -5.53 36.42
N LEU A 36 26.43 -6.85 36.28
CA LEU A 36 27.27 -7.48 35.26
C LEU A 36 26.84 -7.12 33.82
N VAL A 37 25.61 -6.64 33.60
CA VAL A 37 25.16 -6.27 32.26
C VAL A 37 25.89 -5.04 31.69
N HIS A 38 26.42 -4.14 32.54
CA HIS A 38 27.18 -2.97 32.10
C HIS A 38 28.60 -3.34 31.66
N GLU A 39 29.26 -4.21 32.42
CA GLU A 39 30.55 -4.82 32.05
C GLU A 39 30.41 -5.61 30.74
N LEU A 40 29.37 -6.45 30.61
CA LEU A 40 29.05 -7.17 29.39
C LEU A 40 28.82 -6.22 28.21
N ALA A 41 28.14 -5.09 28.42
CA ALA A 41 27.97 -4.06 27.38
C ALA A 41 29.30 -3.39 26.99
N SER A 42 30.21 -3.16 27.95
CA SER A 42 31.55 -2.60 27.67
C SER A 42 32.43 -3.59 26.89
N VAL A 43 32.50 -4.85 27.32
CA VAL A 43 33.23 -5.89 26.57
C VAL A 43 32.58 -6.10 25.19
N TYR A 44 31.24 -5.97 25.10
CA TYR A 44 30.54 -6.06 23.83
C TYR A 44 30.87 -4.91 22.87
N THR A 45 31.11 -3.66 23.30
CA THR A 45 31.47 -2.60 22.33
C THR A 45 32.81 -2.89 21.66
N GLU A 46 33.80 -3.36 22.42
CA GLU A 46 35.16 -3.68 21.98
C GLU A 46 35.25 -4.99 21.17
N ALA A 47 34.36 -5.95 21.40
CA ALA A 47 34.41 -7.28 20.77
C ALA A 47 34.34 -7.27 19.23
N ILE A 48 34.99 -8.25 18.59
CA ILE A 48 34.89 -8.48 17.13
C ILE A 48 33.51 -9.01 16.72
N ALA A 49 33.17 -8.92 15.43
CA ALA A 49 31.84 -9.21 14.90
C ALA A 49 31.33 -10.64 15.18
N ASP A 50 32.21 -11.64 15.20
CA ASP A 50 31.84 -13.04 15.45
C ASP A 50 31.54 -13.28 16.93
N ILE A 51 32.35 -12.73 17.85
CA ILE A 51 32.08 -12.72 19.29
C ILE A 51 30.78 -11.99 19.59
N LYS A 52 30.53 -10.83 18.95
CA LYS A 52 29.25 -10.10 19.06
C LYS A 52 28.06 -10.98 18.66
N ARG A 53 28.15 -11.75 17.57
CA ARG A 53 27.11 -12.71 17.16
C ARG A 53 26.90 -13.82 18.20
N SER A 54 27.97 -14.38 18.76
CA SER A 54 27.88 -15.40 19.82
C SER A 54 27.22 -14.87 21.10
N VAL A 55 27.55 -13.65 21.54
CA VAL A 55 26.89 -12.98 22.68
C VAL A 55 25.40 -12.80 22.42
N LEU A 56 25.00 -12.26 21.26
CA LEU A 56 23.58 -12.03 20.92
C LEU A 56 22.73 -13.33 20.84
N ARG A 57 23.37 -14.48 20.59
CA ARG A 57 22.76 -15.81 20.65
C ARG A 57 22.60 -16.28 22.10
N ALA A 58 23.66 -16.21 22.90
CA ALA A 58 23.70 -16.75 24.26
C ALA A 58 22.91 -15.93 25.31
N ILE A 59 22.71 -14.63 25.08
CA ILE A 59 22.15 -13.70 26.08
C ILE A 59 20.63 -13.84 26.32
N GLU A 60 19.92 -14.69 25.58
CA GLU A 60 18.45 -14.79 25.64
C GLU A 60 17.90 -15.32 26.99
N GLN A 61 18.42 -16.44 27.49
CA GLN A 61 18.01 -16.99 28.79
C GLN A 61 18.41 -16.07 29.97
N PRO A 62 19.65 -15.52 30.03
CA PRO A 62 20.04 -14.56 31.06
C PRO A 62 19.11 -13.33 31.18
N ILE A 63 18.77 -12.69 30.06
CA ILE A 63 17.92 -11.47 30.08
C ILE A 63 16.49 -11.78 30.50
N ARG A 64 15.92 -12.93 30.10
CA ARG A 64 14.62 -13.38 30.64
C ARG A 64 14.68 -13.65 32.15
N GLY A 65 15.83 -14.09 32.67
CA GLY A 65 16.05 -14.29 34.11
C GLY A 65 16.09 -12.99 34.91
N MET A 66 16.66 -11.91 34.36
CA MET A 66 16.73 -10.58 35.01
C MET A 66 15.36 -9.87 35.06
N GLY A 67 14.52 -10.08 34.04
CA GLY A 67 13.21 -9.46 33.92
C GLY A 67 13.23 -7.96 33.54
N MET A 68 12.10 -7.46 33.03
CA MET A 68 12.00 -6.09 32.46
C MET A 68 12.03 -4.96 33.50
N ASN A 69 11.82 -5.28 34.77
CA ASN A 69 11.84 -4.32 35.89
C ASN A 69 13.22 -4.24 36.56
N SER A 70 14.26 -4.81 35.95
CA SER A 70 15.64 -4.71 36.46
C SER A 70 16.15 -3.26 36.33
N PRO A 71 16.52 -2.59 37.44
CA PRO A 71 16.99 -1.21 37.38
C PRO A 71 18.29 -1.08 36.58
N GLU A 72 19.15 -2.11 36.59
CA GLU A 72 20.40 -2.12 35.82
C GLU A 72 20.15 -2.26 34.31
N LEU A 73 19.10 -2.97 33.89
CA LEU A 73 18.70 -3.01 32.47
C LEU A 73 18.10 -1.68 32.01
N LEU A 74 17.27 -1.04 32.85
CA LEU A 74 16.72 0.28 32.55
C LEU A 74 17.82 1.34 32.47
N LEU A 75 18.80 1.29 33.38
CA LEU A 75 19.99 2.15 33.35
C LEU A 75 20.86 1.91 32.11
N LEU A 76 21.01 0.66 31.66
CA LEU A 76 21.72 0.31 30.43
C LEU A 76 20.98 0.81 29.18
N VAL A 77 19.65 0.75 29.14
CA VAL A 77 18.84 1.34 28.05
C VAL A 77 19.08 2.85 27.99
N GLU A 78 18.94 3.55 29.12
CA GLU A 78 19.13 5.00 29.21
C GLU A 78 20.56 5.45 28.80
N ASN A 79 21.57 4.74 29.30
CA ASN A 79 22.98 5.11 29.12
C ASN A 79 23.70 4.39 27.96
N CYS A 80 22.97 3.61 27.15
CA CYS A 80 23.40 2.76 26.03
C CYS A 80 24.79 3.12 25.43
N PRO A 81 25.86 2.36 25.74
CA PRO A 81 27.18 2.60 25.18
C PRO A 81 27.20 2.64 23.65
N LYS A 82 28.05 3.50 23.07
CA LYS A 82 28.20 3.58 21.61
C LYS A 82 28.78 2.26 21.08
N GLY A 83 28.09 1.62 20.14
CA GLY A 83 28.41 0.27 19.66
C GLY A 83 27.65 -0.86 20.36
N ALA A 84 26.89 -0.58 21.43
CA ALA A 84 26.05 -1.54 22.12
C ALA A 84 24.57 -1.51 21.65
N GLU A 85 24.24 -0.72 20.62
CA GLU A 85 22.87 -0.51 20.15
C GLU A 85 22.18 -1.84 19.75
N THR A 86 22.95 -2.74 19.16
CA THR A 86 22.50 -4.09 18.77
C THR A 86 22.27 -5.02 19.97
N LEU A 87 23.06 -4.87 21.04
CA LEU A 87 22.88 -5.59 22.30
C LEU A 87 21.60 -5.12 23.00
N VAL A 88 21.44 -3.80 23.18
CA VAL A 88 20.24 -3.21 23.80
C VAL A 88 18.99 -3.55 23.00
N THR A 89 19.01 -3.43 21.66
CA THR A 89 17.89 -3.84 20.80
C THR A 89 17.52 -5.32 20.99
N ARG A 90 18.50 -6.22 21.06
CA ARG A 90 18.26 -7.66 21.33
C ARG A 90 17.66 -7.88 22.72
N CYS A 91 18.18 -7.22 23.76
CA CYS A 91 17.62 -7.28 25.12
C CYS A 91 16.17 -6.82 25.15
N LEU A 92 15.84 -5.68 24.53
CA LEU A 92 14.47 -5.18 24.43
C LEU A 92 13.54 -6.21 23.77
N HIS A 93 13.92 -6.77 22.61
CA HIS A 93 13.14 -7.81 21.94
C HIS A 93 12.93 -9.07 22.81
N ILE A 94 13.91 -9.47 23.64
CA ILE A 94 13.80 -10.62 24.56
C ILE A 94 12.82 -10.33 25.70
N LEU A 95 12.84 -9.12 26.24
CA LEU A 95 11.97 -8.69 27.34
C LEU A 95 10.51 -8.53 26.88
N THR A 96 10.28 -8.00 25.68
CA THR A 96 8.94 -7.75 25.10
C THR A 96 8.56 -8.82 24.06
N ASP A 97 9.01 -10.07 24.29
CA ASP A 97 8.77 -11.23 23.43
C ASP A 97 7.38 -11.85 23.67
N LYS A 98 7.00 -11.97 24.95
CA LYS A 98 5.79 -12.68 25.41
C LYS A 98 4.92 -11.86 26.37
N VAL A 99 5.35 -10.65 26.71
CA VAL A 99 4.76 -9.78 27.73
C VAL A 99 4.80 -8.35 27.18
N PRO A 100 3.75 -7.52 27.35
CA PRO A 100 3.79 -6.12 26.97
C PRO A 100 4.89 -5.36 27.75
N PRO A 101 5.48 -4.30 27.16
CA PRO A 101 6.50 -3.49 27.83
C PRO A 101 5.94 -2.79 29.08
N SER A 102 6.75 -2.67 30.14
CA SER A 102 6.41 -1.83 31.29
C SER A 102 6.49 -0.34 30.93
N PRO A 103 5.68 0.55 31.54
CA PRO A 103 5.67 1.98 31.21
C PRO A 103 7.04 2.65 31.34
N GLU A 104 7.82 2.27 32.35
CA GLU A 104 9.17 2.77 32.58
C GLU A 104 10.14 2.34 31.46
N LEU A 105 10.02 1.11 30.94
CA LEU A 105 10.81 0.64 29.80
C LEU A 105 10.46 1.43 28.53
N VAL A 106 9.17 1.72 28.30
CA VAL A 106 8.73 2.58 27.19
C VAL A 106 9.35 3.98 27.32
N GLU A 107 9.36 4.55 28.52
CA GLU A 107 9.92 5.88 28.78
C GLU A 107 11.43 5.94 28.52
N ARG A 108 12.24 5.03 29.07
CA ARG A 108 13.70 5.03 28.81
C ARG A 108 14.04 4.80 27.33
N VAL A 109 13.25 3.97 26.62
CA VAL A 109 13.44 3.73 25.17
C VAL A 109 13.03 4.95 24.33
N ARG A 110 11.92 5.62 24.68
CA ARG A 110 11.49 6.89 24.07
C ARG A 110 12.59 7.94 24.22
N ASP A 111 13.17 8.04 25.42
CA ASP A 111 14.25 8.98 25.71
C ASP A 111 15.53 8.67 24.91
N LEU A 112 15.96 7.40 24.87
CA LEU A 112 17.12 6.95 24.08
C LEU A 112 16.97 7.31 22.59
N TYR A 113 15.79 7.08 22.02
CA TYR A 113 15.48 7.34 20.62
C TYR A 113 15.54 8.84 20.27
N HIS A 114 15.03 9.72 21.15
CA HIS A 114 15.05 11.17 20.93
C HIS A 114 16.41 11.81 21.26
N LYS A 115 17.07 11.39 22.34
CA LYS A 115 18.29 12.04 22.86
C LYS A 115 19.58 11.57 22.17
N ARG A 116 19.63 10.33 21.66
CA ARG A 116 20.92 9.67 21.36
C ARG A 116 20.95 8.86 20.06
N VAL A 117 19.92 8.08 19.73
CA VAL A 117 19.93 7.19 18.54
C VAL A 117 18.59 7.22 17.79
N PRO A 118 18.43 8.01 16.73
CA PRO A 118 17.15 8.18 16.01
C PRO A 118 16.79 7.00 15.06
N ASP A 119 17.31 5.80 15.35
CA ASP A 119 17.00 4.55 14.66
C ASP A 119 15.67 4.00 15.15
N VAL A 120 14.70 3.91 14.24
CA VAL A 120 13.33 3.52 14.56
C VAL A 120 13.21 2.05 15.03
N ARG A 121 14.25 1.23 14.86
CA ARG A 121 14.27 -0.17 15.32
C ARG A 121 14.15 -0.29 16.84
N PHE A 122 14.64 0.69 17.61
CA PHE A 122 14.45 0.73 19.07
C PHE A 122 12.99 0.83 19.49
N LEU A 123 12.11 1.39 18.65
CA LEU A 123 10.68 1.52 18.96
C LEU A 123 9.90 0.22 18.74
N ILE A 124 10.43 -0.74 17.97
CA ILE A 124 9.70 -1.97 17.56
C ILE A 124 9.34 -2.88 18.76
N PRO A 125 10.25 -3.15 19.73
CA PRO A 125 9.92 -3.95 20.91
C PRO A 125 8.82 -3.31 21.77
N VAL A 126 8.92 -1.98 21.97
CA VAL A 126 8.03 -1.21 22.86
C VAL A 126 6.78 -0.66 22.16
N ILE A 127 6.56 -0.97 20.88
CA ILE A 127 5.61 -0.22 20.02
C ILE A 127 4.17 -0.22 20.51
N ASN A 128 3.74 -1.27 21.23
CA ASN A 128 2.40 -1.38 21.80
C ASN A 128 2.20 -0.58 23.09
N GLY A 129 3.27 0.01 23.66
CA GLY A 129 3.20 0.93 24.81
C GLY A 129 3.38 2.41 24.44
N LEU A 130 3.64 2.73 23.16
CA LEU A 130 3.73 4.10 22.66
C LEU A 130 2.35 4.70 22.41
N GLU A 131 2.23 6.03 22.41
CA GLU A 131 0.98 6.68 22.03
C GLU A 131 0.66 6.52 20.54
N LYS A 132 -0.64 6.57 20.20
CA LYS A 132 -1.15 6.59 18.82
C LYS A 132 -0.42 7.60 17.93
N ASN A 133 -0.14 8.80 18.46
CA ASN A 133 0.56 9.87 17.74
C ASN A 133 2.03 9.53 17.49
N GLU A 134 2.73 8.92 18.45
CA GLU A 134 4.13 8.49 18.31
C GLU A 134 4.27 7.41 17.25
N VAL A 135 3.39 6.41 17.26
CA VAL A 135 3.39 5.32 16.26
C VAL A 135 3.13 5.88 14.86
N ILE A 136 2.18 6.80 14.69
CA ILE A 136 1.89 7.45 13.41
C ILE A 136 3.10 8.27 12.92
N GLN A 137 3.83 8.95 13.81
CA GLN A 137 5.06 9.68 13.45
C GLN A 137 6.24 8.75 13.12
N ALA A 138 6.33 7.58 13.74
CA ALA A 138 7.34 6.56 13.45
C ALA A 138 7.05 5.78 12.15
N LEU A 139 5.78 5.63 11.77
CA LEU A 139 5.32 4.79 10.65
C LEU A 139 6.06 5.05 9.31
N PRO A 140 6.33 6.30 8.87
CA PRO A 140 7.08 6.57 7.62
C PRO A 140 8.55 6.12 7.66
N LYS A 141 9.15 5.96 8.84
CA LYS A 141 10.46 5.32 9.02
C LYS A 141 10.33 3.80 9.06
N LEU A 142 9.35 3.28 9.82
CA LEU A 142 9.12 1.83 9.98
C LEU A 142 8.89 1.12 8.64
N ILE A 143 8.05 1.67 7.75
CA ILE A 143 7.73 1.02 6.46
C ILE A 143 8.87 1.05 5.42
N LYS A 144 9.99 1.73 5.71
CA LYS A 144 11.22 1.70 4.89
C LYS A 144 12.18 0.58 5.28
N LEU A 145 11.91 -0.13 6.39
CA LEU A 145 12.71 -1.28 6.82
C LEU A 145 12.51 -2.49 5.89
N ASN A 146 13.26 -3.57 6.14
CA ASN A 146 13.10 -4.83 5.41
C ASN A 146 11.64 -5.33 5.56
N PRO A 147 10.98 -5.81 4.48
CA PRO A 147 9.59 -6.29 4.53
C PRO A 147 9.27 -7.32 5.62
N ILE A 148 10.24 -8.14 6.04
CA ILE A 148 10.09 -9.09 7.15
C ILE A 148 9.87 -8.34 8.47
N VAL A 149 10.69 -7.29 8.71
CA VAL A 149 10.58 -6.43 9.90
C VAL A 149 9.31 -5.58 9.84
N VAL A 150 8.92 -5.08 8.66
CA VAL A 150 7.62 -4.39 8.49
C VAL A 150 6.45 -5.30 8.85
N LYS A 151 6.51 -6.59 8.47
CA LYS A 151 5.50 -7.56 8.89
C LYS A 151 5.52 -7.83 10.40
N GLU A 152 6.69 -7.96 11.04
CA GLU A 152 6.75 -8.11 12.50
C GLU A 152 6.13 -6.90 13.22
N VAL A 153 6.46 -5.68 12.79
CA VAL A 153 5.88 -4.42 13.30
C VAL A 153 4.36 -4.42 13.18
N PHE A 154 3.82 -4.85 12.03
CA PHE A 154 2.38 -4.91 11.84
C PHE A 154 1.74 -6.02 12.68
N ASN A 155 2.37 -7.19 12.80
CA ASN A 155 1.84 -8.25 13.66
C ASN A 155 1.85 -7.86 15.16
N ARG A 156 2.83 -7.08 15.62
CA ARG A 156 2.83 -6.48 16.97
C ARG A 156 1.67 -5.50 17.12
N LEU A 157 1.51 -4.54 16.21
CA LEU A 157 0.45 -3.53 16.22
C LEU A 157 -0.97 -4.10 16.03
N LEU A 158 -1.13 -5.22 15.33
CA LEU A 158 -2.41 -5.88 15.09
C LEU A 158 -2.72 -6.98 16.14
N GLY A 159 -1.83 -7.17 17.12
CA GLY A 159 -1.98 -8.18 18.18
C GLY A 159 -1.71 -9.63 17.75
N THR A 160 -1.49 -9.90 16.46
CA THR A 160 -1.46 -11.27 15.89
C THR A 160 -0.26 -12.12 16.32
N GLN A 161 0.74 -11.55 16.98
CA GLN A 161 1.84 -12.32 17.60
C GLN A 161 1.43 -13.04 18.91
N HIS A 162 0.42 -12.56 19.63
CA HIS A 162 0.08 -13.07 20.96
C HIS A 162 -1.13 -14.01 20.90
N SER A 163 -0.87 -15.30 20.73
CA SER A 163 -1.89 -16.34 20.90
C SER A 163 -2.34 -16.42 22.36
N GLU A 164 -3.62 -16.18 22.59
CA GLU A 164 -4.37 -16.55 23.79
C GLU A 164 -3.87 -15.96 25.13
N GLY A 165 -4.49 -14.85 25.56
CA GLY A 165 -4.56 -14.47 26.99
C GLY A 165 -4.05 -13.07 27.35
N SER A 166 -3.10 -12.49 26.60
CA SER A 166 -2.59 -11.13 26.90
C SER A 166 -3.39 -10.04 26.18
N SER A 167 -4.29 -9.37 26.92
CA SER A 167 -5.06 -8.22 26.45
C SER A 167 -4.23 -6.92 26.36
N SER A 168 -3.08 -6.97 25.67
CA SER A 168 -2.30 -5.77 25.37
C SER A 168 -3.06 -4.88 24.38
N VAL A 169 -3.66 -3.80 24.87
CA VAL A 169 -4.37 -2.81 24.04
C VAL A 169 -3.36 -2.17 23.09
N SER A 170 -3.51 -2.40 21.79
CA SER A 170 -2.69 -1.73 20.77
C SER A 170 -3.07 -0.25 20.65
N PRO A 171 -2.11 0.68 20.47
CA PRO A 171 -2.39 2.10 20.24
C PRO A 171 -3.03 2.40 18.87
N LEU A 172 -3.14 1.40 17.98
CA LEU A 172 -3.82 1.51 16.69
C LEU A 172 -4.79 0.34 16.50
N THR A 173 -6.03 0.65 16.12
CA THR A 173 -6.90 -0.36 15.50
C THR A 173 -6.38 -0.74 14.10
N PRO A 174 -6.77 -1.89 13.53
CA PRO A 174 -6.43 -2.21 12.14
C PRO A 174 -6.91 -1.13 11.15
N GLY A 175 -8.09 -0.55 11.40
CA GLY A 175 -8.61 0.57 10.62
C GLY A 175 -7.70 1.81 10.71
N ASP A 176 -7.29 2.18 11.93
CA ASP A 176 -6.37 3.30 12.14
C ASP A 176 -5.02 3.10 11.46
N LEU A 177 -4.44 1.89 11.51
CA LEU A 177 -3.16 1.61 10.85
C LEU A 177 -3.27 1.79 9.32
N LEU A 178 -4.33 1.24 8.72
CA LEU A 178 -4.54 1.36 7.27
C LEU A 178 -4.85 2.81 6.86
N ILE A 179 -5.56 3.59 7.67
CA ILE A 179 -5.78 5.03 7.44
C ILE A 179 -4.48 5.82 7.62
N ALA A 180 -3.70 5.54 8.66
CA ALA A 180 -2.41 6.18 8.90
C ALA A 180 -1.46 5.99 7.71
N LEU A 181 -1.41 4.80 7.11
CA LEU A 181 -0.66 4.53 5.87
C LEU A 181 -1.12 5.39 4.69
N HIS A 182 -2.42 5.66 4.53
CA HIS A 182 -2.94 6.54 3.47
C HIS A 182 -2.63 8.01 3.71
N ASN A 183 -2.47 8.40 4.98
CA ASN A 183 -2.20 9.76 5.42
C ASN A 183 -0.68 10.07 5.50
N ILE A 184 0.20 9.12 5.13
CA ILE A 184 1.64 9.37 5.03
C ILE A 184 1.93 10.35 3.89
N ASP A 185 2.53 11.48 4.25
CA ASP A 185 3.03 12.46 3.30
C ASP A 185 4.08 11.84 2.36
N SER A 186 3.85 12.00 1.05
CA SER A 186 4.73 11.61 -0.03
C SER A 186 6.12 12.25 -0.01
N THR A 187 6.32 13.37 0.70
CA THR A 187 7.68 13.91 0.93
C THR A 187 8.48 13.04 1.92
N LYS A 188 7.78 12.39 2.88
CA LYS A 188 8.39 11.63 3.98
C LYS A 188 8.63 10.18 3.61
N CYS A 189 7.76 9.58 2.79
CA CYS A 189 7.93 8.20 2.31
C CYS A 189 7.51 8.04 0.85
N ASP A 190 8.22 7.18 0.12
CA ASP A 190 7.94 6.94 -1.28
C ASP A 190 6.65 6.10 -1.46
N MET A 191 5.95 6.36 -2.55
CA MET A 191 4.66 5.72 -2.85
C MET A 191 4.77 4.19 -3.01
N LYS A 192 5.94 3.64 -3.36
CA LYS A 192 6.16 2.20 -3.55
C LYS A 192 6.28 1.50 -2.19
N SER A 193 6.90 2.12 -1.19
CA SER A 193 6.93 1.64 0.20
C SER A 193 5.56 1.73 0.87
N ILE A 194 4.81 2.82 0.69
CA ILE A 194 3.43 2.92 1.19
C ILE A 194 2.53 1.85 0.56
N ILE A 195 2.61 1.65 -0.77
CA ILE A 195 1.85 0.59 -1.46
C ILE A 195 2.22 -0.81 -0.95
N LYS A 196 3.50 -1.10 -0.67
CA LYS A 196 3.92 -2.38 -0.07
C LYS A 196 3.30 -2.57 1.32
N ALA A 197 3.35 -1.55 2.17
CA ALA A 197 2.75 -1.58 3.50
C ALA A 197 1.23 -1.83 3.44
N THR A 198 0.51 -1.08 2.60
CA THR A 198 -0.93 -1.31 2.37
C THR A 198 -1.21 -2.73 1.88
N ASN A 199 -0.39 -3.29 0.98
CA ASN A 199 -0.54 -4.67 0.53
C ASN A 199 -0.30 -5.71 1.64
N LEU A 200 0.60 -5.45 2.60
CA LEU A 200 0.82 -6.32 3.76
C LEU A 200 -0.42 -6.36 4.66
N CYS A 201 -1.07 -5.22 4.91
CA CYS A 201 -2.34 -5.17 5.64
C CYS A 201 -3.40 -6.06 4.98
N PHE A 202 -3.61 -5.92 3.66
CA PHE A 202 -4.52 -6.78 2.89
C PHE A 202 -4.12 -8.27 2.83
N GLY A 203 -2.91 -8.63 3.26
CA GLY A 203 -2.50 -10.03 3.43
C GLY A 203 -3.13 -10.70 4.67
N GLU A 204 -3.34 -9.94 5.75
CA GLU A 204 -3.85 -10.43 7.03
C GLU A 204 -5.39 -10.48 7.03
N LYS A 205 -5.95 -11.39 6.22
CA LYS A 205 -7.39 -11.49 5.93
C LYS A 205 -8.29 -11.70 7.16
N ASN A 206 -7.74 -12.28 8.23
CA ASN A 206 -8.47 -12.50 9.49
C ASN A 206 -8.68 -11.20 10.27
N VAL A 207 -7.89 -10.17 9.98
CA VAL A 207 -7.91 -8.86 10.64
C VAL A 207 -8.64 -7.82 9.78
N TYR A 208 -8.35 -7.79 8.48
CA TYR A 208 -8.96 -6.83 7.54
C TYR A 208 -10.23 -7.38 6.90
N THR A 209 -11.27 -7.54 7.71
CA THR A 209 -12.59 -8.00 7.29
C THR A 209 -13.31 -6.98 6.40
N SER A 210 -14.40 -7.39 5.76
CA SER A 210 -15.26 -6.50 4.96
C SER A 210 -15.81 -5.31 5.76
N GLU A 211 -16.01 -5.46 7.07
CA GLU A 211 -16.51 -4.42 7.97
C GLU A 211 -15.44 -3.38 8.28
N VAL A 212 -14.24 -3.84 8.68
CA VAL A 212 -13.06 -2.99 8.91
C VAL A 212 -12.74 -2.18 7.65
N LEU A 213 -12.75 -2.84 6.48
CA LEU A 213 -12.49 -2.18 5.20
C LEU A 213 -13.62 -1.21 4.80
N ALA A 214 -14.88 -1.47 5.14
CA ALA A 214 -15.97 -0.52 4.91
C ALA A 214 -15.79 0.77 5.74
N VAL A 215 -15.47 0.64 7.03
CA VAL A 215 -15.18 1.80 7.91
C VAL A 215 -13.98 2.60 7.39
N VAL A 216 -12.89 1.92 7.00
CA VAL A 216 -11.70 2.58 6.41
C VAL A 216 -12.05 3.33 5.14
N MET A 217 -12.78 2.71 4.20
CA MET A 217 -13.15 3.36 2.94
C MET A 217 -14.10 4.55 3.16
N GLN A 218 -15.01 4.47 4.14
CA GLN A 218 -15.86 5.60 4.53
C GLN A 218 -15.03 6.79 5.04
N GLN A 219 -14.15 6.55 6.02
CA GLN A 219 -13.34 7.62 6.63
C GLN A 219 -12.35 8.23 5.63
N LEU A 220 -11.72 7.42 4.77
CA LEU A 220 -10.82 7.92 3.70
C LEU A 220 -11.57 8.74 2.63
N MET A 221 -12.83 8.41 2.33
CA MET A 221 -13.68 9.20 1.44
C MET A 221 -14.08 10.55 2.07
N GLU A 222 -14.25 10.61 3.39
CA GLU A 222 -14.69 11.81 4.11
C GLU A 222 -13.59 12.89 4.24
N GLN A 223 -12.32 12.50 4.18
CA GLN A 223 -11.17 13.42 4.21
C GLN A 223 -11.14 14.48 3.08
N SER A 224 -10.44 15.59 3.34
CA SER A 224 -10.15 16.65 2.37
C SER A 224 -8.73 17.19 2.62
N PRO A 225 -7.80 17.15 1.64
CA PRO A 225 -7.93 16.55 0.30
C PRO A 225 -8.13 15.02 0.34
N LEU A 226 -8.55 14.44 -0.79
CA LEU A 226 -8.73 12.98 -0.91
C LEU A 226 -7.38 12.25 -0.95
N PRO A 227 -7.16 11.18 -0.17
CA PRO A 227 -5.93 10.39 -0.20
C PRO A 227 -5.65 9.77 -1.57
N MET A 228 -4.42 9.93 -2.06
CA MET A 228 -4.00 9.44 -3.39
C MET A 228 -4.20 7.93 -3.60
N LEU A 229 -4.17 7.14 -2.52
CA LEU A 229 -4.33 5.68 -2.55
C LEU A 229 -5.78 5.20 -2.30
N LEU A 230 -6.74 6.09 -1.99
CA LEU A 230 -8.14 5.73 -1.69
C LEU A 230 -8.70 4.73 -2.72
N MET A 231 -8.65 5.05 -4.01
CA MET A 231 -9.22 4.19 -5.04
C MET A 231 -8.46 2.87 -5.26
N ARG A 232 -7.17 2.79 -4.89
CA ARG A 232 -6.45 1.50 -4.86
C ARG A 232 -7.08 0.59 -3.80
N THR A 233 -7.28 1.13 -2.59
CA THR A 233 -7.91 0.43 -1.47
C THR A 233 -9.36 0.07 -1.77
N VAL A 234 -10.15 0.94 -2.41
CA VAL A 234 -11.50 0.60 -2.86
C VAL A 234 -11.52 -0.58 -3.83
N ILE A 235 -10.68 -0.56 -4.87
CA ILE A 235 -10.60 -1.66 -5.85
C ILE A 235 -10.08 -2.95 -5.18
N GLN A 236 -9.12 -2.86 -4.26
CA GLN A 236 -8.53 -4.00 -3.56
C GLN A 236 -9.52 -4.65 -2.58
N SER A 237 -10.21 -3.85 -1.76
CA SER A 237 -11.30 -4.29 -0.89
C SER A 237 -12.43 -4.96 -1.68
N LEU A 238 -12.82 -4.41 -2.82
CA LEU A 238 -13.87 -4.99 -3.67
C LEU A 238 -13.42 -6.30 -4.33
N THR A 239 -12.15 -6.39 -4.75
CA THR A 239 -11.57 -7.64 -5.30
C THR A 239 -11.52 -8.75 -4.24
N MET A 240 -11.31 -8.39 -2.98
CA MET A 240 -11.26 -9.31 -1.84
C MET A 240 -12.65 -9.69 -1.30
N TYR A 241 -13.59 -8.74 -1.32
CA TYR A 241 -14.97 -8.90 -0.84
C TYR A 241 -15.99 -8.32 -1.84
N PRO A 242 -16.37 -9.08 -2.91
CA PRO A 242 -17.31 -8.60 -3.93
C PRO A 242 -18.68 -8.18 -3.40
N ARG A 243 -19.08 -8.68 -2.22
CA ARG A 243 -20.31 -8.27 -1.51
C ARG A 243 -20.35 -6.77 -1.18
N LEU A 244 -19.20 -6.09 -1.13
CA LEU A 244 -19.11 -4.64 -0.92
C LEU A 244 -19.52 -3.81 -2.16
N GLY A 245 -19.89 -4.43 -3.29
CA GLY A 245 -20.23 -3.73 -4.54
C GLY A 245 -21.22 -2.57 -4.39
N GLY A 246 -22.36 -2.79 -3.73
CA GLY A 246 -23.36 -1.72 -3.49
C GLY A 246 -22.85 -0.59 -2.59
N PHE A 247 -22.06 -0.92 -1.56
CA PHE A 247 -21.39 0.08 -0.71
C PHE A 247 -20.36 0.89 -1.51
N VAL A 248 -19.60 0.24 -2.38
CA VAL A 248 -18.65 0.91 -3.29
C VAL A 248 -19.37 1.81 -4.30
N MET A 249 -20.55 1.45 -4.82
CA MET A 249 -21.32 2.36 -5.68
C MET A 249 -21.72 3.63 -4.93
N ASN A 250 -22.14 3.52 -3.67
CA ASN A 250 -22.45 4.68 -2.83
C ASN A 250 -21.22 5.58 -2.57
N ILE A 251 -20.04 4.99 -2.40
CA ILE A 251 -18.77 5.74 -2.32
C ILE A 251 -18.48 6.47 -3.63
N LEU A 252 -18.61 5.80 -4.78
CA LEU A 252 -18.35 6.41 -6.09
C LEU A 252 -19.30 7.60 -6.34
N SER A 253 -20.61 7.47 -6.07
CA SER A 253 -21.55 8.60 -6.16
C SER A 253 -21.17 9.77 -5.24
N ARG A 254 -20.72 9.51 -4.01
CA ARG A 254 -20.23 10.58 -3.10
C ARG A 254 -18.93 11.24 -3.59
N LEU A 255 -18.06 10.50 -4.28
CA LEU A 255 -16.85 11.05 -4.90
C LEU A 255 -17.14 11.98 -6.08
N ILE A 256 -18.27 11.80 -6.78
CA ILE A 256 -18.75 12.75 -7.81
C ILE A 256 -19.05 14.12 -7.18
N VAL A 257 -19.73 14.15 -6.03
CA VAL A 257 -20.02 15.40 -5.29
C VAL A 257 -18.72 16.10 -4.86
N LYS A 258 -17.69 15.33 -4.47
CA LYS A 258 -16.33 15.84 -4.19
C LYS A 258 -15.49 16.19 -5.44
N GLN A 259 -16.08 16.16 -6.63
CA GLN A 259 -15.43 16.54 -7.90
C GLN A 259 -14.13 15.76 -8.17
N VAL A 260 -14.16 14.45 -7.95
CA VAL A 260 -13.00 13.53 -8.01
C VAL A 260 -12.11 13.66 -9.26
N TRP A 261 -12.65 14.10 -10.39
CA TRP A 261 -11.90 14.41 -11.62
C TRP A 261 -10.80 15.47 -11.44
N LYS A 262 -10.91 16.36 -10.43
CA LYS A 262 -9.86 17.32 -10.05
C LYS A 262 -8.60 16.69 -9.45
N TYR A 263 -8.63 15.40 -9.09
CA TYR A 263 -7.53 14.68 -8.46
C TYR A 263 -7.03 13.56 -9.39
N PRO A 264 -6.04 13.79 -10.28
CA PRO A 264 -5.78 12.90 -11.42
C PRO A 264 -5.55 11.42 -11.09
N LYS A 265 -4.90 11.12 -9.95
CA LYS A 265 -4.66 9.74 -9.47
C LYS A 265 -5.89 9.08 -8.86
N VAL A 266 -6.72 9.84 -8.16
CA VAL A 266 -8.00 9.35 -7.63
C VAL A 266 -8.98 9.14 -8.81
N TRP A 267 -8.99 10.03 -9.79
CA TRP A 267 -9.77 9.90 -11.04
C TRP A 267 -9.36 8.68 -11.89
N GLU A 268 -8.05 8.41 -12.01
CA GLU A 268 -7.54 7.20 -12.66
C GLU A 268 -8.08 5.92 -12.01
N GLY A 269 -8.12 5.89 -10.67
CA GLY A 269 -8.71 4.79 -9.91
C GLY A 269 -10.24 4.74 -9.97
N PHE A 270 -10.92 5.88 -10.00
CA PHE A 270 -12.38 5.97 -10.15
C PHE A 270 -12.84 5.30 -11.44
N VAL A 271 -12.26 5.70 -12.58
CA VAL A 271 -12.58 5.13 -13.90
C VAL A 271 -12.32 3.62 -13.94
N LYS A 272 -11.16 3.17 -13.42
CA LYS A 272 -10.81 1.74 -13.32
C LYS A 272 -11.75 0.96 -12.39
N CYS A 273 -12.32 1.58 -11.37
CA CYS A 273 -13.32 0.96 -10.51
C CYS A 273 -14.64 0.78 -11.27
N CYS A 274 -15.17 1.85 -11.88
CA CYS A 274 -16.38 1.79 -12.71
C CYS A 274 -16.27 0.79 -13.87
N GLN A 275 -15.09 0.68 -14.50
CA GLN A 275 -14.84 -0.30 -15.56
C GLN A 275 -14.92 -1.75 -15.08
N ARG A 276 -14.51 -2.03 -13.83
CA ARG A 276 -14.57 -3.35 -13.20
C ARG A 276 -15.94 -3.71 -12.62
N THR A 277 -16.83 -2.74 -12.45
CA THR A 277 -18.16 -2.91 -11.86
C THR A 277 -19.32 -2.71 -12.85
N LYS A 278 -19.04 -2.80 -14.16
CA LYS A 278 -20.09 -2.93 -15.19
C LYS A 278 -20.98 -4.15 -14.85
N PRO A 279 -22.33 -4.08 -14.92
CA PRO A 279 -23.15 -2.91 -15.29
C PRO A 279 -23.54 -1.99 -14.12
N GLN A 280 -23.28 -2.36 -12.86
CA GLN A 280 -23.72 -1.61 -11.67
C GLN A 280 -23.26 -0.14 -11.69
N SER A 281 -22.04 0.11 -12.18
CA SER A 281 -21.44 1.43 -12.31
C SER A 281 -22.13 2.37 -13.30
N TYR A 282 -22.97 1.87 -14.22
CA TYR A 282 -23.66 2.71 -15.21
C TYR A 282 -24.52 3.79 -14.53
N SER A 283 -25.24 3.40 -13.47
CA SER A 283 -26.02 4.32 -12.63
C SER A 283 -25.19 5.47 -12.03
N VAL A 284 -23.90 5.24 -11.77
CA VAL A 284 -22.94 6.22 -11.22
C VAL A 284 -22.34 7.07 -12.34
N LEU A 285 -22.02 6.47 -13.49
CA LEU A 285 -21.48 7.21 -14.65
C LEU A 285 -22.47 8.25 -15.18
N LEU A 286 -23.78 7.97 -15.14
CA LEU A 286 -24.83 8.93 -15.53
C LEU A 286 -25.01 10.11 -14.55
N GLN A 287 -24.39 10.06 -13.36
CA GLN A 287 -24.36 11.19 -12.41
C GLN A 287 -23.17 12.14 -12.66
N LEU A 288 -22.24 11.79 -13.57
CA LEU A 288 -21.12 12.66 -13.91
C LEU A 288 -21.59 13.84 -14.79
N PRO A 289 -21.03 15.05 -14.61
CA PRO A 289 -21.18 16.12 -15.59
C PRO A 289 -20.56 15.73 -16.94
N ALA A 290 -21.03 16.36 -18.02
CA ALA A 290 -20.69 16.01 -19.40
C ALA A 290 -19.17 15.97 -19.68
N ALA A 291 -18.40 16.97 -19.25
CA ALA A 291 -16.95 17.01 -19.51
C ALA A 291 -16.16 15.90 -18.77
N PRO A 292 -16.36 15.67 -17.44
CA PRO A 292 -15.86 14.46 -16.78
C PRO A 292 -16.26 13.17 -17.50
N LEU A 293 -17.52 13.01 -17.93
CA LEU A 293 -17.97 11.82 -18.65
C LEU A 293 -17.24 11.61 -19.99
N SER A 294 -17.01 12.66 -20.79
CA SER A 294 -16.15 12.58 -21.98
C SER A 294 -14.76 12.04 -21.65
N SER A 295 -14.13 12.52 -20.56
CA SER A 295 -12.82 12.03 -20.12
C SER A 295 -12.81 10.57 -19.61
N VAL A 296 -13.98 9.99 -19.30
CA VAL A 296 -14.12 8.54 -19.08
C VAL A 296 -13.98 7.79 -20.40
N PHE A 297 -14.64 8.26 -21.46
CA PHE A 297 -14.60 7.62 -22.78
C PHE A 297 -13.27 7.83 -23.52
N GLU A 298 -12.56 8.94 -23.29
CA GLU A 298 -11.17 9.13 -23.74
C GLU A 298 -10.22 8.08 -23.14
N ARG A 299 -10.46 7.67 -21.89
CA ARG A 299 -9.63 6.69 -21.16
C ARG A 299 -10.05 5.25 -21.37
N CYS A 300 -11.34 5.01 -21.56
CA CYS A 300 -11.96 3.70 -21.71
C CYS A 300 -13.11 3.78 -22.74
N PRO A 301 -12.79 3.82 -24.06
CA PRO A 301 -13.81 3.94 -25.11
C PRO A 301 -14.85 2.81 -25.09
N GLU A 302 -14.47 1.62 -24.61
CA GLU A 302 -15.32 0.43 -24.48
C GLU A 302 -16.30 0.50 -23.29
N MET A 303 -16.35 1.62 -22.57
CA MET A 303 -17.44 1.95 -21.64
C MET A 303 -18.64 2.59 -22.35
N ARG A 304 -18.44 3.20 -23.52
CA ARG A 304 -19.42 4.10 -24.13
C ARG A 304 -20.62 3.37 -24.72
N GLU A 305 -20.38 2.42 -25.60
CA GLU A 305 -21.44 1.66 -26.28
C GLU A 305 -22.31 0.86 -25.28
N PRO A 306 -21.75 0.12 -24.30
CA PRO A 306 -22.57 -0.56 -23.28
C PRO A 306 -23.39 0.38 -22.39
N LEU A 307 -22.91 1.62 -22.15
CA LEU A 307 -23.65 2.62 -21.38
C LEU A 307 -24.77 3.26 -22.20
N LEU A 308 -24.55 3.51 -23.51
CA LEU A 308 -25.60 3.95 -24.43
C LEU A 308 -26.69 2.88 -24.55
N GLN A 309 -26.33 1.61 -24.75
CA GLN A 309 -27.29 0.50 -24.78
C GLN A 309 -28.10 0.38 -23.47
N HIS A 310 -27.47 0.59 -22.32
CA HIS A 310 -28.17 0.62 -21.04
C HIS A 310 -29.20 1.77 -20.96
N VAL A 311 -28.84 2.97 -21.41
CA VAL A 311 -29.77 4.11 -21.49
C VAL A 311 -30.91 3.85 -22.48
N LEU A 312 -30.64 3.25 -23.64
CA LEU A 312 -31.66 2.88 -24.62
C LEU A 312 -32.62 1.80 -24.09
N SER A 313 -32.19 0.98 -23.12
CA SER A 313 -33.06 0.00 -22.43
C SER A 313 -34.00 0.60 -21.37
N PHE A 314 -33.85 1.88 -21.03
CA PHE A 314 -34.73 2.57 -20.08
C PHE A 314 -36.11 2.88 -20.66
N THR A 315 -37.11 3.04 -19.79
CA THR A 315 -38.43 3.55 -20.21
C THR A 315 -38.34 5.01 -20.71
N PRO A 316 -39.25 5.47 -21.58
CA PRO A 316 -39.22 6.86 -22.10
C PRO A 316 -39.23 7.92 -20.98
N HIS A 317 -39.93 7.65 -19.87
CA HIS A 317 -39.95 8.55 -18.70
C HIS A 317 -38.59 8.64 -18.01
N GLN A 318 -37.83 7.54 -17.93
CA GLN A 318 -36.47 7.54 -17.38
C GLN A 318 -35.47 8.20 -18.34
N GLN A 319 -35.61 8.00 -19.66
CA GLN A 319 -34.78 8.66 -20.67
C GLN A 319 -34.94 10.19 -20.60
N ALA A 320 -36.17 10.69 -20.40
CA ALA A 320 -36.45 12.12 -20.24
C ALA A 320 -35.78 12.78 -19.02
N HIS A 321 -35.31 12.00 -18.04
CA HIS A 321 -34.56 12.52 -16.88
C HIS A 321 -33.04 12.62 -17.14
N ILE A 322 -32.53 12.12 -18.27
CA ILE A 322 -31.11 12.21 -18.62
C ILE A 322 -30.85 13.57 -19.31
N PRO A 323 -29.92 14.40 -18.83
CA PRO A 323 -29.65 15.69 -19.44
C PRO A 323 -29.19 15.54 -20.90
N ALA A 324 -29.68 16.40 -21.79
CA ALA A 324 -29.33 16.37 -23.22
C ALA A 324 -27.81 16.47 -23.49
N SER A 325 -27.07 17.13 -22.61
CA SER A 325 -25.59 17.19 -22.65
C SER A 325 -24.91 15.86 -22.36
N ILE A 326 -25.53 14.98 -21.57
CA ILE A 326 -25.09 13.60 -21.35
C ILE A 326 -25.43 12.72 -22.55
N MET A 327 -26.63 12.87 -23.13
CA MET A 327 -27.01 12.17 -24.36
C MET A 327 -26.07 12.51 -25.52
N ALA A 328 -25.76 13.79 -25.76
CA ALA A 328 -24.77 14.19 -26.77
C ALA A 328 -23.38 13.56 -26.52
N VAL A 329 -22.94 13.50 -25.25
CA VAL A 329 -21.67 12.86 -24.84
C VAL A 329 -21.71 11.33 -24.94
N LEU A 330 -22.87 10.69 -25.02
CA LEU A 330 -23.03 9.29 -25.39
C LEU A 330 -23.08 9.11 -26.92
N GLU A 331 -23.83 9.93 -27.65
CA GLU A 331 -24.14 9.70 -29.06
C GLU A 331 -23.11 10.22 -30.06
N ALA A 332 -22.23 11.16 -29.69
CA ALA A 332 -21.21 11.75 -30.60
C ALA A 332 -20.13 10.78 -31.17
N ASN A 333 -20.25 9.47 -30.98
CA ASN A 333 -19.46 8.43 -31.68
C ASN A 333 -20.33 7.45 -32.49
N LYS A 334 -21.65 7.68 -32.60
CA LYS A 334 -22.44 7.05 -33.67
C LYS A 334 -21.81 7.45 -35.00
N LYS A 335 -21.25 6.47 -35.73
CA LYS A 335 -21.06 6.65 -37.17
C LYS A 335 -22.44 7.02 -37.75
N PRO A 336 -22.53 7.99 -38.68
CA PRO A 336 -23.81 8.28 -39.31
C PRO A 336 -24.30 7.00 -39.98
N GLU A 337 -25.48 6.54 -39.58
CA GLU A 337 -26.17 5.47 -40.30
C GLU A 337 -26.39 5.95 -41.74
N PRO A 338 -26.12 5.09 -42.75
CA PRO A 338 -26.44 5.46 -44.13
C PRO A 338 -27.94 5.70 -44.19
N LYS A 339 -28.34 6.92 -44.59
CA LYS A 339 -29.75 7.28 -44.76
C LYS A 339 -30.43 6.22 -45.65
N PRO A 340 -31.67 5.80 -45.35
CA PRO A 340 -32.43 4.97 -46.27
C PRO A 340 -32.43 5.61 -47.65
N VAL A 341 -32.02 4.85 -48.66
CA VAL A 341 -32.04 5.33 -50.05
C VAL A 341 -33.50 5.35 -50.48
N GLU A 342 -34.05 6.54 -50.67
CA GLU A 342 -35.40 6.71 -51.23
C GLU A 342 -35.43 6.09 -52.64
N PRO A 343 -36.47 5.30 -52.99
CA PRO A 343 -36.52 4.63 -54.27
C PRO A 343 -36.68 5.66 -55.40
N VAL A 344 -35.64 5.81 -56.21
CA VAL A 344 -35.66 6.69 -57.38
C VAL A 344 -36.71 6.15 -58.37
N VAL A 345 -37.76 6.94 -58.59
CA VAL A 345 -38.79 6.64 -59.58
C VAL A 345 -38.17 6.73 -60.96
N VAL A 346 -38.10 5.60 -61.67
CA VAL A 346 -37.69 5.56 -63.08
C VAL A 346 -38.81 6.17 -63.91
N ILE A 347 -38.52 7.27 -64.59
CA ILE A 347 -39.37 7.86 -65.62
C ILE A 347 -38.79 7.45 -66.97
N GLU A 348 -39.56 6.69 -67.76
CA GLU A 348 -39.16 6.31 -69.11
C GLU A 348 -39.25 7.53 -70.05
N PRO A 349 -38.23 7.78 -70.91
CA PRO A 349 -38.29 8.85 -71.90
C PRO A 349 -39.17 8.44 -73.08
N VAL A 350 -40.00 9.39 -73.55
CA VAL A 350 -40.84 9.22 -74.74
C VAL A 350 -39.98 9.15 -76.00
N VAL A 351 -40.35 8.26 -76.93
CA VAL A 351 -39.71 8.15 -78.25
C VAL A 351 -40.41 9.07 -79.24
N GLU A 352 -39.68 10.06 -79.76
CA GLU A 352 -40.06 10.78 -80.98
C GLU A 352 -39.19 10.31 -82.16
N GLN A 353 -39.77 10.29 -83.36
CA GLN A 353 -39.12 9.89 -84.60
C GLN A 353 -38.98 11.10 -85.53
N GLU A 354 -37.80 11.26 -86.14
CA GLU A 354 -37.52 11.69 -87.53
C GLU A 354 -36.05 12.19 -87.59
N VAL A 355 -35.28 12.16 -88.69
CA VAL A 355 -35.12 11.35 -89.91
C VAL A 355 -34.04 12.11 -90.75
N THR A 356 -33.34 11.41 -91.65
CA THR A 356 -32.43 11.91 -92.71
C THR A 356 -31.00 12.48 -92.44
N HIS A 357 -30.08 11.93 -93.25
CA HIS A 357 -28.93 12.52 -93.97
C HIS A 357 -27.54 12.80 -93.33
N LYS A 358 -26.65 11.79 -93.52
CA LYS A 358 -25.40 11.80 -94.34
C LYS A 358 -24.23 12.79 -94.07
N GLU A 359 -23.01 12.20 -94.05
CA GLU A 359 -21.70 12.70 -94.56
C GLU A 359 -21.13 13.98 -93.89
N THR A 360 -19.87 14.08 -93.42
CA THR A 360 -18.55 13.49 -93.75
C THR A 360 -17.70 13.29 -92.46
N HIS A 361 -16.79 12.31 -92.26
CA HIS A 361 -15.53 11.87 -92.90
C HIS A 361 -14.24 12.47 -92.24
N ILE A 362 -13.12 11.71 -92.25
CA ILE A 362 -11.72 12.05 -91.82
C ILE A 362 -11.50 11.97 -90.27
N ILE A 363 -10.81 10.96 -89.70
CA ILE A 363 -9.35 10.63 -89.71
C ILE A 363 -8.54 11.68 -88.89
N ASP A 364 -7.66 11.38 -87.92
CA ASP A 364 -6.78 10.23 -87.60
C ASP A 364 -6.65 10.09 -86.03
N LYS A 365 -5.87 9.24 -85.32
CA LYS A 365 -4.84 8.22 -85.63
C LYS A 365 -4.77 7.12 -84.53
N ALA A 366 -3.87 6.16 -84.71
CA ALA A 366 -3.58 4.96 -83.92
C ALA A 366 -2.33 5.04 -82.99
N CYS A 367 -2.26 4.11 -82.00
CA CYS A 367 -1.07 3.36 -81.48
C CYS A 367 -1.39 2.74 -80.08
N THR A 368 -1.57 1.42 -79.90
CA THR A 368 -0.55 0.35 -79.60
C THR A 368 0.20 0.51 -78.25
N LEU A 369 0.43 -0.51 -77.42
CA LEU A 369 0.09 -1.95 -77.44
C LEU A 369 0.32 -2.59 -76.04
N SER A 370 -0.34 -3.72 -75.73
CA SER A 370 0.05 -4.70 -74.68
C SER A 370 1.20 -5.61 -75.21
N PRO A 371 1.75 -6.65 -74.53
CA PRO A 371 1.38 -7.35 -73.27
C PRO A 371 2.67 -7.52 -72.37
N PRO A 372 2.88 -8.56 -71.52
CA PRO A 372 2.02 -9.63 -70.97
C PRO A 372 1.67 -9.50 -69.48
#